data_AF-A0AAV4VPR7-F1
#
_entry.id   AF-A0AAV4VPR7-F1
#
_cell.length_a   1.000
_cell.length_b   1.000
_cell.length_c   1.000
_cell.angle_alpha   90.00
_cell.angle_beta   90.00
_cell.angle_gamma   90.00
#
_symmetry.space_group_name_H-M   'P 1'
#
loop_
_entity.id
_entity.type
_entity.pdbx_description
1 polymer ?
#
loop_
_entity_poly.entity_id
_entity_poly.type
_entity_poly.pdbx_seq_one_letter_code
_entity_poly.pdbx_strand_id
1 'polypeptide(L)'
;MSVMLDVRLKRVNKTYHEEEIVIGYVVIDSKSEVKHEGITLTMEGNVSMQLSAKNVGILEAFYSSAKPVLLTSSVIEIAKPGRFPPGRTEIPFEIPLKPRTNKTLHETYHGVFISIQYYLKSKVDSKAVPVNFSITPESLQNVRYRKNMPNFVIKGTH
;
A
#
# COMPACT_ATOMS: atom_id res chain seq x y z
N MET A 1 1.47 -8.33 29.08
CA MET A 1 0.34 -8.65 28.17
C MET A 1 0.82 -8.52 26.74
N SER A 2 0.65 -9.56 25.92
CA SER A 2 0.98 -9.50 24.49
C SER A 2 -0.33 -9.33 23.71
N VAL A 3 -0.46 -8.17 23.06
CA VAL A 3 -1.48 -7.91 22.03
C VAL A 3 -0.77 -8.09 20.71
N MET A 4 -1.27 -9.02 19.89
CA MET A 4 -0.81 -9.25 18.53
C MET A 4 -1.72 -8.48 17.57
N LEU A 5 -1.10 -7.81 16.61
CA LEU A 5 -1.80 -7.06 15.59
C LEU A 5 -1.32 -7.51 14.22
N ASP A 6 -2.25 -7.70 13.31
CA ASP A 6 -2.00 -8.13 11.93
C ASP A 6 -2.93 -7.38 10.97
N VAL A 7 -2.47 -7.09 9.76
CA VAL A 7 -3.27 -6.43 8.72
C VAL A 7 -3.37 -7.36 7.52
N ARG A 8 -4.59 -7.77 7.18
CA ARG A 8 -4.85 -8.74 6.13
C ARG A 8 -5.60 -8.09 4.99
N LEU A 9 -4.98 -8.08 3.82
CA LEU A 9 -5.60 -7.62 2.59
C LEU A 9 -6.55 -8.70 2.06
N LYS A 10 -7.74 -8.29 1.60
CA LYS A 10 -8.73 -9.19 0.99
C LYS A 10 -8.22 -9.79 -0.33
N ARG A 11 -7.42 -9.01 -1.08
CA ARG A 11 -6.85 -9.44 -2.36
C ARG A 11 -5.56 -10.22 -2.14
N VAL A 12 -5.54 -11.50 -2.54
CA VAL A 12 -4.44 -12.44 -2.28
C VAL A 12 -3.11 -12.01 -2.92
N ASN A 13 -3.15 -11.50 -4.16
CA ASN A 13 -1.95 -11.05 -4.88
C ASN A 13 -1.38 -9.73 -4.34
N LYS A 14 -2.13 -9.01 -3.48
CA LYS A 14 -1.77 -7.70 -2.92
C LYS A 14 -1.35 -6.68 -3.97
N THR A 15 -1.89 -6.80 -5.17
CA THR A 15 -1.58 -5.93 -6.31
C THR A 15 -2.75 -4.99 -6.53
N TYR A 16 -2.50 -3.68 -6.64
CA TYR A 16 -3.54 -2.65 -6.81
C TYR A 16 -3.20 -1.65 -7.92
N HIS A 17 -4.16 -0.83 -8.31
CA HIS A 17 -4.02 0.26 -9.28
C HIS A 17 -4.44 1.59 -8.67
N GLU A 18 -4.00 2.68 -9.30
CA GLU A 18 -4.44 4.03 -8.92
C GLU A 18 -5.98 4.13 -8.94
N GLU A 19 -6.53 4.85 -7.96
CA GLU A 19 -7.96 5.01 -7.69
C GLU A 19 -8.73 3.74 -7.25
N GLU A 20 -8.07 2.60 -7.09
CA GLU A 20 -8.71 1.40 -6.51
C GLU A 20 -8.96 1.55 -5.00
N ILE A 21 -9.92 0.78 -4.48
CA ILE A 21 -10.18 0.67 -3.04
C ILE A 21 -9.41 -0.53 -2.49
N VAL A 22 -8.56 -0.29 -1.49
CA VAL A 22 -7.85 -1.33 -0.75
C VAL A 22 -8.74 -1.80 0.39
N ILE A 23 -9.12 -3.07 0.36
CA ILE A 23 -10.05 -3.70 1.32
C ILE A 23 -9.33 -4.78 2.11
N GLY A 24 -9.62 -4.87 3.40
CA GLY A 24 -9.05 -5.88 4.27
C GLY A 24 -9.62 -5.91 5.67
N TYR A 25 -8.91 -6.58 6.56
CA TYR A 25 -9.21 -6.69 7.99
C TYR A 25 -7.97 -6.38 8.81
N VAL A 26 -8.13 -5.60 9.88
CA VAL A 26 -7.16 -5.55 10.97
C VAL A 26 -7.55 -6.60 11.99
N VAL A 27 -6.64 -7.53 12.25
CA VAL A 27 -6.85 -8.61 13.22
C VAL A 27 -6.10 -8.25 14.50
N ILE A 28 -6.82 -8.27 15.61
CA ILE A 28 -6.31 -8.03 16.95
C ILE A 28 -6.52 -9.31 17.74
N ASP A 29 -5.45 -9.89 18.25
CA ASP A 29 -5.51 -11.07 19.11
C ASP A 29 -4.89 -10.74 20.46
N SER A 30 -5.66 -10.95 21.52
CA SER A 30 -5.24 -10.69 22.89
C SER A 30 -5.78 -11.74 23.85
N LYS A 31 -4.95 -12.15 24.81
CA LYS A 31 -5.36 -13.07 25.88
C LYS A 31 -6.20 -12.41 26.98
N SER A 32 -6.29 -11.09 26.99
CA SER A 32 -7.02 -10.29 28.00
C SER A 32 -7.76 -9.14 27.35
N GLU A 33 -8.70 -8.53 28.06
CA GLU A 33 -9.34 -7.28 27.62
C GLU A 33 -8.29 -6.18 27.38
N VAL A 34 -8.39 -5.47 26.26
CA VAL A 34 -7.47 -4.40 25.86
C VAL A 34 -8.24 -3.10 25.75
N LYS A 35 -7.89 -2.11 26.57
CA LYS A 35 -8.34 -0.72 26.37
C LYS A 35 -7.49 -0.08 25.27
N HIS A 36 -8.11 0.69 24.40
CA HIS A 36 -7.43 1.41 23.31
C HIS A 36 -8.04 2.79 23.11
N GLU A 37 -7.23 3.75 22.68
CA GLU A 37 -7.67 5.13 22.37
C GLU A 37 -8.13 5.30 20.92
N GLY A 38 -8.71 4.24 20.36
CA GLY A 38 -9.08 4.17 18.95
C GLY A 38 -7.99 3.54 18.10
N ILE A 39 -8.35 3.24 16.86
CA ILE A 39 -7.47 2.55 15.91
C ILE A 39 -7.45 3.34 14.63
N THR A 40 -6.25 3.64 14.18
CA THR A 40 -6.03 4.32 12.90
C THR A 40 -5.30 3.39 11.95
N LEU A 41 -5.74 3.41 10.69
CA LEU A 41 -5.08 2.77 9.58
C LEU A 41 -4.53 3.86 8.66
N THR A 42 -3.23 3.82 8.41
CA THR A 42 -2.54 4.76 7.53
C THR A 42 -2.06 4.02 6.29
N MET A 43 -2.40 4.53 5.12
CA MET A 43 -1.81 4.10 3.85
C MET A 43 -0.76 5.11 3.43
N GLU A 44 0.45 4.64 3.15
CA GLU A 44 1.54 5.47 2.67
C GLU A 44 2.20 4.84 1.44
N GLY A 45 2.57 5.70 0.51
CA GLY A 45 3.40 5.34 -0.64
C GLY A 45 4.58 6.29 -0.69
N ASN A 46 5.80 5.75 -0.73
CA ASN A 46 7.03 6.52 -0.64
C ASN A 46 7.99 6.18 -1.77
N VAL A 47 8.64 7.20 -2.31
CA VAL A 47 9.82 7.09 -3.17
C VAL A 47 11.04 7.49 -2.36
N SER A 48 12.01 6.59 -2.23
CA SER A 48 13.33 6.88 -1.69
C SER A 48 14.39 6.77 -2.78
N MET A 49 15.38 7.66 -2.71
CA MET A 49 16.52 7.67 -3.62
C MET A 49 17.81 7.49 -2.81
N GLN A 50 18.70 6.62 -3.28
CA GLN A 50 20.02 6.33 -2.69
C GLN A 50 21.07 6.35 -3.80
N LEU A 51 22.33 6.74 -3.52
CA LEU A 51 23.42 6.72 -4.50
C LEU A 51 24.50 5.71 -4.10
N SER A 52 25.23 5.18 -5.10
CA SER A 52 26.45 4.41 -4.90
C SER A 52 27.64 5.37 -4.86
N ALA A 53 28.45 5.28 -3.81
CA ALA A 53 29.63 6.12 -3.58
C ALA A 53 30.75 5.96 -4.63
N LYS A 54 30.56 5.15 -5.69
CA LYS A 54 31.62 4.88 -6.67
C LYS A 54 31.83 5.97 -7.72
N ASN A 55 30.90 6.90 -7.94
CA ASN A 55 31.09 8.00 -8.90
C ASN A 55 30.44 9.32 -8.43
N VAL A 56 31.23 10.40 -8.46
CA VAL A 56 30.88 11.84 -8.63
C VAL A 56 30.76 12.75 -7.39
N GLY A 57 31.71 13.69 -7.27
CA GLY A 57 31.86 14.72 -6.21
C GLY A 57 31.16 16.07 -6.43
N ILE A 58 29.99 16.11 -7.08
CA ILE A 58 29.15 17.35 -7.16
C ILE A 58 27.66 17.03 -6.92
N LEU A 59 27.21 15.80 -7.22
CA LEU A 59 25.87 15.31 -6.94
C LEU A 59 25.70 14.79 -5.49
N GLU A 60 26.76 14.82 -4.68
CA GLU A 60 26.72 14.29 -3.30
C GLU A 60 25.90 15.19 -2.35
N ALA A 61 26.01 16.52 -2.49
CA ALA A 61 25.37 17.49 -1.60
C ALA A 61 23.83 17.59 -1.76
N PHE A 62 23.32 17.37 -2.97
CA PHE A 62 21.88 17.45 -3.25
C PHE A 62 21.11 16.17 -2.88
N TYR A 63 21.79 15.02 -2.81
CA TYR A 63 21.14 13.71 -2.67
C TYR A 63 21.34 13.07 -1.29
N SER A 64 22.41 13.41 -0.56
CA SER A 64 22.56 13.05 0.87
C SER A 64 21.46 13.63 1.77
N SER A 65 20.68 14.60 1.26
CA SER A 65 19.60 15.29 1.96
C SER A 65 18.22 15.04 1.34
N ALA A 66 18.11 14.22 0.28
CA ALA A 66 16.86 13.96 -0.43
C ALA A 66 15.93 13.10 0.43
N LYS A 67 14.99 13.75 1.11
CA LYS A 67 13.97 13.08 1.93
C LYS A 67 13.07 12.21 1.06
N PRO A 68 12.59 11.05 1.57
CA PRO A 68 11.59 10.27 0.87
C PRO A 68 10.38 11.12 0.46
N VAL A 69 9.92 10.93 -0.78
CA VAL A 69 8.78 11.66 -1.35
C VAL A 69 7.51 10.82 -1.17
N LEU A 70 6.55 11.35 -0.41
CA LEU A 70 5.22 10.76 -0.23
C LEU A 70 4.37 10.93 -1.52
N LEU A 71 4.05 9.81 -2.17
CA LEU A 71 3.15 9.71 -3.32
C LEU A 71 1.68 9.65 -2.89
N THR A 72 1.40 8.90 -1.82
CA THR A 72 0.07 8.81 -1.20
C THR A 72 0.21 8.84 0.32
N SER A 73 -0.77 9.45 0.97
CA SER A 73 -0.93 9.45 2.43
C SER A 73 -2.42 9.58 2.73
N SER A 74 -3.02 8.52 3.28
CA SER A 74 -4.41 8.53 3.71
C SER A 74 -4.51 7.92 5.10
N VAL A 75 -5.31 8.52 5.96
CA VAL A 75 -5.54 8.05 7.33
C VAL A 75 -7.03 7.87 7.52
N ILE A 76 -7.42 6.71 8.03
CA ILE A 76 -8.80 6.43 8.43
C ILE A 76 -8.83 5.91 9.87
N GLU A 77 -9.87 6.28 10.61
CA GLU A 77 -10.17 5.69 11.91
C GLU A 77 -11.05 4.46 11.68
N ILE A 78 -10.56 3.28 12.07
CA ILE A 78 -11.27 2.01 11.87
C ILE A 78 -11.99 1.54 13.14
N ALA A 79 -11.66 2.11 14.30
CA ALA A 79 -12.40 1.90 15.54
C ALA A 79 -12.24 3.09 16.48
N LYS A 80 -13.34 3.47 17.13
CA LYS A 80 -13.37 4.51 18.17
C LYS A 80 -12.70 4.04 19.46
N PRO A 81 -12.30 4.95 20.37
CA PRO A 81 -11.83 4.58 21.70
C PRO A 81 -12.78 3.61 22.40
N GLY A 82 -12.22 2.57 23.01
CA GLY A 82 -13.04 1.47 23.51
C GLY A 82 -12.22 0.36 24.16
N ARG A 83 -12.85 -0.82 24.22
CA ARG A 83 -12.22 -2.03 24.75
C ARG A 83 -12.48 -3.21 23.82
N PHE A 84 -11.46 -4.02 23.60
CA PHE A 84 -11.60 -5.31 22.93
C PHE A 84 -11.73 -6.44 23.94
N PRO A 85 -12.68 -7.37 23.75
CA PRO A 85 -12.75 -8.57 24.57
C PRO A 85 -11.51 -9.44 24.36
N PRO A 86 -11.21 -10.35 25.32
CA PRO A 86 -10.20 -11.38 25.10
C PRO A 86 -10.58 -12.26 23.90
N GLY A 87 -9.58 -12.66 23.13
CA GLY A 87 -9.71 -13.43 21.90
C GLY A 87 -9.33 -12.62 20.67
N ARG A 88 -9.88 -13.06 19.53
CA ARG A 88 -9.59 -12.49 18.20
C ARG A 88 -10.72 -11.57 17.77
N THR A 89 -10.38 -10.31 17.52
CA THR A 89 -11.27 -9.30 16.94
C THR A 89 -10.81 -8.97 15.53
N GLU A 90 -11.73 -8.90 14.58
CA GLU A 90 -11.45 -8.52 13.19
C GLU A 90 -12.23 -7.26 12.83
N ILE A 91 -11.51 -6.24 12.36
CA ILE A 91 -12.07 -4.94 12.03
C ILE A 91 -11.92 -4.73 10.52
N PRO A 92 -13.02 -4.73 9.75
CA PRO A 92 -12.96 -4.48 8.32
C PRO A 92 -12.53 -3.04 8.06
N PHE A 93 -11.81 -2.82 6.96
CA PHE A 93 -11.46 -1.50 6.50
C PHE A 93 -11.56 -1.39 4.98
N GLU A 94 -11.79 -0.17 4.52
CA GLU A 94 -11.74 0.22 3.11
C GLU A 94 -11.04 1.57 3.02
N ILE A 95 -9.96 1.65 2.25
CA ILE A 95 -9.16 2.87 2.10
C ILE A 95 -8.88 3.10 0.61
N PRO A 96 -9.19 4.28 0.05
CA PRO A 96 -8.99 4.53 -1.37
C PRO A 96 -7.51 4.81 -1.67
N LEU A 97 -6.96 4.13 -2.68
CA LEU A 97 -5.60 4.28 -3.17
C LEU A 97 -5.50 5.48 -4.12
N LYS A 98 -5.44 6.68 -3.54
CA LYS A 98 -5.37 7.93 -4.29
C LYS A 98 -4.01 8.61 -4.17
N PRO A 99 -3.50 9.23 -5.23
CA PRO A 99 -2.31 10.06 -5.13
C PRO A 99 -2.59 11.32 -4.30
N ARG A 100 -1.54 11.90 -3.71
CA ARG A 100 -1.61 13.28 -3.19
C ARG A 100 -1.78 14.27 -4.34
N THR A 101 -2.28 15.46 -4.02
CA THR A 101 -2.40 16.56 -4.99
C THR A 101 -1.07 16.78 -5.73
N ASN A 102 -1.13 16.85 -7.06
CA ASN A 102 0.02 16.99 -7.96
C ASN A 102 1.05 15.85 -7.86
N LYS A 103 0.63 14.65 -7.48
CA LYS A 103 1.43 13.42 -7.54
C LYS A 103 0.74 12.38 -8.41
N THR A 104 1.52 11.41 -8.86
CA THR A 104 1.07 10.22 -9.59
C THR A 104 1.57 9.00 -8.83
N LEU A 105 0.79 7.93 -8.80
CA LEU A 105 1.29 6.68 -8.26
C LEU A 105 2.20 6.01 -9.29
N HIS A 106 3.28 5.41 -8.80
CA HIS A 106 4.23 4.67 -9.60
C HIS A 106 4.21 3.20 -9.23
N GLU A 107 4.59 2.34 -10.18
CA GLU A 107 4.77 0.91 -9.92
C GLU A 107 5.74 0.69 -8.75
N THR A 108 5.46 -0.34 -7.95
CA THR A 108 6.36 -0.74 -6.86
C THR A 108 7.67 -1.23 -7.44
N TYR A 109 8.77 -0.63 -7.01
CA TYR A 109 10.07 -0.83 -7.63
C TYR A 109 11.16 -0.86 -6.56
N HIS A 110 12.10 -1.80 -6.68
CA HIS A 110 13.23 -1.94 -5.76
C HIS A 110 14.52 -2.02 -6.57
N GLY A 111 15.04 -0.86 -6.97
CA GLY A 111 16.32 -0.74 -7.66
C GLY A 111 17.46 -0.40 -6.71
N VAL A 112 18.67 -0.36 -7.28
CA VAL A 112 19.90 -0.01 -6.54
C VAL A 112 19.88 1.45 -6.06
N PHE A 113 19.23 2.34 -6.81
CA PHE A 113 19.24 3.79 -6.52
C PHE A 113 17.88 4.37 -6.18
N ILE A 114 16.80 3.65 -6.48
CA ILE A 114 15.43 4.13 -6.29
C ILE A 114 14.61 2.98 -5.73
N SER A 115 13.87 3.25 -4.66
CA SER A 115 12.88 2.31 -4.11
C SER A 115 11.53 3.01 -4.00
N ILE A 116 10.50 2.40 -4.57
CA ILE A 116 9.10 2.84 -4.52
C ILE A 116 8.34 1.76 -3.77
N GLN A 117 7.74 2.12 -2.63
CA GLN A 117 7.06 1.18 -1.75
C GLN A 117 5.72 1.71 -1.29
N TYR A 118 4.76 0.80 -1.12
CA TYR A 118 3.46 1.10 -0.55
C TYR A 118 3.17 0.17 0.61
N TYR A 119 2.61 0.73 1.68
CA TYR A 119 2.24 -0.05 2.85
C TYR A 119 1.03 0.53 3.58
N LEU A 120 0.33 -0.35 4.27
CA LEU A 120 -0.67 -0.03 5.27
C LEU A 120 -0.06 -0.19 6.65
N LYS A 121 -0.26 0.79 7.52
CA LYS A 121 0.19 0.77 8.91
C LYS A 121 -1.04 0.91 9.80
N SER A 122 -1.35 -0.15 10.53
CA SER A 122 -2.35 -0.07 11.60
C SER A 122 -1.65 0.33 12.89
N LYS A 123 -2.25 1.27 13.62
CA LYS A 123 -1.77 1.73 14.93
C LYS A 123 -2.86 1.49 15.98
N VAL A 124 -2.52 0.69 16.99
CA VAL A 124 -3.33 0.43 18.19
C VAL A 124 -2.44 0.77 19.37
N ASP A 125 -2.73 1.92 20.01
CA ASP A 125 -1.87 2.53 21.02
C ASP A 125 -0.40 2.67 20.53
N SER A 126 0.61 2.59 21.40
CA SER A 126 2.03 2.74 21.02
C SER A 126 2.59 1.62 20.10
N LYS A 127 1.74 0.68 19.62
CA LYS A 127 2.13 -0.40 18.70
C LYS A 127 1.62 -0.12 17.29
N ALA A 128 2.50 -0.29 16.30
CA ALA A 128 2.13 -0.18 14.90
C ALA A 128 2.68 -1.34 14.09
N VAL A 129 1.86 -1.88 13.18
CA VAL A 129 2.25 -2.99 12.29
C VAL A 129 2.07 -2.56 10.84
N PRO A 130 3.16 -2.52 10.05
CA PRO A 130 3.11 -2.24 8.63
C PRO A 130 2.87 -3.52 7.81
N VAL A 131 2.12 -3.40 6.73
CA VAL A 131 1.89 -4.44 5.72
C VAL A 131 2.08 -3.86 4.33
N ASN A 132 3.05 -4.41 3.61
CA ASN A 132 3.40 -3.95 2.27
C ASN A 132 2.47 -4.56 1.21
N PHE A 133 2.26 -3.79 0.15
CA PHE A 133 1.55 -4.23 -1.05
C PHE A 133 2.21 -3.62 -2.29
N SER A 134 1.85 -4.14 -3.46
CA SER A 134 2.40 -3.64 -4.72
C SER A 134 1.35 -2.94 -5.57
N ILE A 135 1.80 -1.94 -6.33
CA ILE A 135 1.05 -1.32 -7.41
C ILE A 135 1.60 -1.84 -8.72
N THR A 136 0.73 -2.23 -9.65
CA THR A 136 1.12 -2.62 -11.03
C THR A 136 0.73 -1.57 -12.06
N PRO A 137 1.49 -1.50 -13.17
CA PRO A 137 1.19 -0.60 -14.27
C PRO A 137 -0.03 -1.10 -15.05
N GLU A 138 -0.81 -0.14 -15.54
CA GLU A 138 -1.98 -0.39 -16.39
C GLU A 138 -1.60 -1.18 -17.68
N SER A 139 -0.40 -0.96 -18.22
CA SER A 139 0.08 -1.57 -19.45
C SER A 139 0.19 -3.11 -19.41
N LEU A 140 0.43 -3.71 -18.24
CA LEU A 140 0.46 -5.16 -18.08
C LEU A 140 -0.93 -5.81 -18.16
N GLN A 141 -2.01 -5.06 -17.88
CA GLN A 141 -3.37 -5.54 -18.07
C GLN A 141 -3.79 -5.52 -19.54
N ASN A 142 -3.33 -4.53 -20.32
CA ASN A 142 -3.61 -4.46 -21.76
C ASN A 142 -3.06 -5.67 -22.54
N VAL A 143 -2.06 -6.37 -22.00
CA VAL A 143 -1.57 -7.63 -22.58
C VAL A 143 -2.46 -8.82 -22.20
N ARG A 144 -3.02 -8.85 -20.98
CA ARG A 144 -3.91 -9.94 -20.52
C ARG A 144 -5.34 -9.83 -21.09
N TYR A 145 -5.80 -8.63 -21.44
CA TYR A 145 -7.13 -8.40 -22.04
C TYR A 145 -7.21 -8.71 -23.55
N ARG A 146 -6.13 -9.18 -24.20
CA ARG A 146 -6.15 -9.64 -25.61
C ARG A 146 -7.00 -10.90 -25.86
N LYS A 147 -7.68 -11.45 -24.86
CA LYS A 147 -8.56 -12.62 -25.05
C LYS A 147 -9.93 -12.28 -25.67
N ASN A 148 -10.24 -10.99 -25.84
CA ASN A 148 -11.50 -10.50 -26.44
C ASN A 148 -11.29 -9.73 -27.77
N MET A 149 -10.26 -10.08 -28.57
CA MET A 149 -10.21 -9.57 -29.95
C MET A 149 -11.37 -10.20 -30.75
N PRO A 150 -12.32 -9.40 -31.30
CA PRO A 150 -13.38 -9.95 -32.13
C PRO A 150 -12.78 -10.52 -33.42
N ASN A 151 -13.12 -11.76 -33.75
CA ASN A 151 -12.75 -12.39 -35.01
C ASN A 151 -13.54 -11.73 -36.15
N PHE A 152 -12.89 -10.88 -36.94
CA PHE A 152 -13.46 -10.42 -38.21
C PHE A 152 -13.30 -11.51 -39.26
N VAL A 153 -14.41 -12.12 -39.66
CA VAL A 153 -14.46 -12.96 -40.86
C VAL A 153 -14.86 -12.06 -42.03
N ILE A 154 -13.87 -11.60 -42.80
CA ILE A 154 -14.14 -10.93 -44.08
C ILE A 154 -14.37 -12.02 -45.12
N LYS A 155 -15.62 -12.21 -45.56
CA LYS A 155 -15.93 -13.00 -46.75
C LYS A 155 -15.99 -12.08 -47.96
N GLY A 156 -15.11 -12.32 -48.94
CA GLY A 156 -15.20 -11.69 -50.26
C GLY A 156 -16.32 -12.32 -51.07
N THR A 157 -17.19 -11.49 -51.64
CA THR A 157 -18.17 -11.90 -52.65
C THR A 157 -17.52 -11.81 -54.03
N HIS A 158 -17.62 -12.90 -54.79
CA HIS A 158 -17.42 -12.90 -56.24
C HIS A 158 -18.71 -12.49 -56.94
#